data_AF-A0A529WP70-F1
#
_entry.id   AF-A0A529WP70-F1
#
_cell.length_a   1.000
_cell.length_b   1.000
_cell.length_c   1.000
_cell.angle_alpha   90.00
_cell.angle_beta   90.00
_cell.angle_gamma   90.00
#
_symmetry.space_group_name_H-M   'P 1'
#
loop_
_entity.id
_entity.type
_entity.pdbx_description
1 polymer ?
#
loop_
_entity_poly.entity_id
_entity_poly.type
_entity_poly.pdbx_seq_one_letter_code
_entity_poly.pdbx_strand_id
1 'polypeptide(L)'
;HIKDGGLGGEEFIKAIDDGKLPQVSFYKPQGNLNEHAGYADVTSGDQHLADIVSHLEKSPQWAHMLVVVTYDENGGFWDHVAPPKADRWGPGNRVPAFIISPYAKMGVVDHTQYDTTSILRFITNRYDLPVLQGIVARDRALRNNDQPPMGDLTAALDLTK
;
A
#
# COMPACT_ATOMS: atom_id res chain seq x y z
N HIS A 1 -0.74 -12.70 14.30
CA HIS A 1 -1.16 -14.02 13.79
C HIS A 1 -1.59 -13.83 12.35
N ILE A 2 -1.07 -14.61 11.41
CA ILE A 2 -1.54 -14.59 10.01
C ILE A 2 -2.91 -15.27 9.99
N LYS A 3 -3.88 -14.66 9.32
CA LYS A 3 -5.22 -15.24 9.12
C LYS A 3 -5.36 -15.69 7.67
N ASP A 4 -6.06 -16.78 7.46
CA ASP A 4 -6.52 -17.16 6.13
C ASP A 4 -7.62 -16.17 5.71
N GLY A 5 -7.51 -15.66 4.48
CA GLY A 5 -8.50 -14.77 3.88
C GLY A 5 -9.72 -15.52 3.34
N GLY A 6 -9.69 -16.85 3.33
CA GLY A 6 -10.72 -17.68 2.70
C GLY A 6 -10.59 -17.71 1.18
N LEU A 7 -11.32 -18.62 0.54
CA LEU A 7 -11.28 -18.78 -0.92
C LEU A 7 -11.84 -17.52 -1.57
N GLY A 8 -11.06 -16.92 -2.47
CA GLY A 8 -11.41 -15.63 -3.06
C GLY A 8 -11.54 -14.47 -2.05
N GLY A 9 -11.00 -14.58 -0.84
CA GLY A 9 -11.07 -13.51 0.16
C GLY A 9 -12.35 -13.45 1.00
N GLU A 10 -13.21 -14.47 0.94
CA GLU A 10 -14.52 -14.49 1.62
C GLU A 10 -14.47 -14.20 3.14
N GLU A 11 -13.46 -14.71 3.86
CA GLU A 11 -13.31 -14.46 5.30
C GLU A 11 -12.81 -13.04 5.58
N PHE A 12 -12.01 -12.48 4.67
CA PHE A 12 -11.58 -11.09 4.76
C PHE A 12 -12.76 -10.14 4.50
N ILE A 13 -13.56 -10.40 3.47
CA ILE A 13 -14.80 -9.67 3.17
C ILE A 13 -15.76 -9.74 4.35
N LYS A 14 -15.96 -10.93 4.93
CA LYS A 14 -16.77 -11.08 6.13
C LYS A 14 -16.26 -10.22 7.29
N ALA A 15 -14.96 -10.16 7.51
CA ALA A 15 -14.38 -9.34 8.57
C ALA A 15 -14.56 -7.82 8.30
N ILE A 16 -14.53 -7.41 7.03
CA ILE A 16 -14.86 -6.05 6.59
C ILE A 16 -16.32 -5.72 6.94
N ASP A 17 -17.25 -6.55 6.47
CA ASP A 17 -18.69 -6.32 6.62
C ASP A 17 -19.13 -6.32 8.09
N ASP A 18 -18.55 -7.21 8.89
CA ASP A 18 -18.79 -7.28 10.32
C ASP A 18 -18.14 -6.12 11.11
N GLY A 19 -17.30 -5.27 10.47
CA GLY A 19 -16.56 -4.20 11.14
C GLY A 19 -15.51 -4.72 12.14
N LYS A 20 -14.87 -5.85 11.83
CA LYS A 20 -13.94 -6.58 12.71
C LYS A 20 -12.50 -6.55 12.21
N LEU A 21 -12.16 -5.69 11.25
CA LEU A 21 -10.79 -5.57 10.81
C LEU A 21 -9.90 -5.05 11.96
N PRO A 22 -8.72 -5.66 12.17
CA PRO A 22 -7.69 -5.08 13.01
C PRO A 22 -7.28 -3.68 12.57
N GLN A 23 -6.71 -2.92 13.51
CA GLN A 23 -6.17 -1.57 13.30
C GLN A 23 -5.17 -1.46 12.14
N VAL A 24 -4.43 -2.53 11.86
CA VAL A 24 -3.56 -2.67 10.69
C VAL A 24 -3.83 -4.04 10.08
N SER A 25 -4.24 -4.06 8.82
CA SER A 25 -4.54 -5.28 8.07
C SER A 25 -3.77 -5.27 6.75
N PHE A 26 -3.04 -6.35 6.49
CA PHE A 26 -2.42 -6.59 5.18
C PHE A 26 -3.21 -7.70 4.50
N TYR A 27 -3.70 -7.42 3.30
CA TYR A 27 -4.41 -8.38 2.47
C TYR A 27 -3.59 -8.67 1.22
N LYS A 28 -3.38 -9.96 0.95
CA LYS A 28 -2.76 -10.44 -0.29
C LYS A 28 -3.83 -11.25 -1.04
N PRO A 29 -4.22 -10.86 -2.26
CA PRO A 29 -5.18 -11.62 -3.05
C PRO A 29 -4.72 -13.06 -3.29
N GLN A 30 -5.71 -13.93 -3.51
CA GLN A 30 -5.48 -15.31 -3.94
C GLN A 30 -4.64 -15.32 -5.24
N GLY A 31 -3.89 -16.40 -5.48
CA GLY A 31 -2.96 -16.48 -6.62
C GLY A 31 -3.56 -16.10 -7.98
N ASN A 32 -4.75 -16.55 -8.32
CA ASN A 32 -5.39 -16.17 -9.59
C ASN A 32 -6.07 -14.79 -9.59
N LEU A 33 -5.99 -14.03 -8.50
CA LEU A 33 -6.61 -12.71 -8.31
C LEU A 33 -5.57 -11.62 -8.00
N ASN A 34 -4.28 -11.92 -8.14
CA ASN A 34 -3.18 -11.02 -7.74
C ASN A 34 -2.50 -10.31 -8.91
N GLU A 35 -3.06 -10.43 -10.12
CA GLU A 35 -2.58 -9.79 -11.36
C GLU A 35 -1.17 -10.22 -11.82
N HIS A 36 -0.55 -11.18 -11.15
CA HIS A 36 0.80 -11.59 -11.47
C HIS A 36 0.89 -12.17 -12.87
N ALA A 37 1.81 -11.61 -13.66
CA ALA A 37 2.04 -12.03 -15.03
C ALA A 37 2.37 -13.53 -15.11
N GLY A 38 1.78 -14.19 -16.11
CA GLY A 38 2.04 -15.59 -16.44
C GLY A 38 1.04 -16.60 -15.86
N TYR A 39 0.31 -16.28 -14.78
CA TYR A 39 -0.70 -17.18 -14.22
C TYR A 39 -1.98 -16.49 -13.71
N ALA A 40 -1.98 -15.17 -13.59
CA ALA A 40 -3.17 -14.36 -13.32
C ALA A 40 -3.34 -13.29 -14.43
N ASP A 41 -4.45 -12.57 -14.38
CA ASP A 41 -4.79 -11.51 -15.32
C ASP A 41 -5.27 -10.24 -14.61
N VAL A 42 -5.10 -9.10 -15.29
CA VAL A 42 -5.45 -7.77 -14.77
C VAL A 42 -6.96 -7.64 -14.56
N THR A 43 -7.79 -8.22 -15.42
CA THR A 43 -9.24 -8.04 -15.36
C THR A 43 -9.81 -8.67 -14.09
N SER A 44 -9.43 -9.91 -13.82
CA SER A 44 -9.87 -10.65 -12.63
C SER A 44 -9.36 -9.99 -11.34
N GLY A 45 -8.11 -9.51 -11.33
CA GLY A 45 -7.53 -8.80 -10.20
C GLY A 45 -8.19 -7.45 -9.92
N ASP A 46 -8.39 -6.62 -10.96
CA ASP A 46 -9.07 -5.32 -10.85
C ASP A 46 -10.52 -5.49 -10.36
N GLN A 47 -11.24 -6.50 -10.88
CA GLN A 47 -12.60 -6.81 -10.41
C GLN A 47 -12.62 -7.20 -8.94
N HIS A 48 -11.67 -8.04 -8.52
CA HIS A 48 -11.53 -8.45 -7.13
C HIS A 48 -11.18 -7.27 -6.22
N LEU A 49 -10.23 -6.44 -6.62
CA LEU A 49 -9.85 -5.22 -5.91
C LEU A 49 -11.05 -4.27 -5.76
N ALA A 50 -11.78 -4.03 -6.85
CA ALA A 50 -12.96 -3.17 -6.84
C ALA A 50 -14.04 -3.70 -5.88
N ASP A 51 -14.25 -5.01 -5.82
CA ASP A 51 -15.19 -5.64 -4.89
C ASP A 51 -14.77 -5.43 -3.43
N ILE A 52 -13.51 -5.73 -3.09
CA ILE A 52 -12.94 -5.50 -1.76
C ILE A 52 -13.08 -4.02 -1.34
N VAL A 53 -12.74 -3.08 -2.21
CA VAL A 53 -12.87 -1.64 -1.93
C VAL A 53 -14.33 -1.25 -1.71
N SER A 54 -15.25 -1.75 -2.52
CA SER A 54 -16.70 -1.53 -2.35
C SER A 54 -17.21 -2.02 -1.00
N HIS A 55 -16.72 -3.15 -0.50
CA HIS A 55 -17.03 -3.64 0.84
C HIS A 55 -16.42 -2.74 1.93
N LEU A 56 -15.16 -2.32 1.78
CA LEU A 56 -14.49 -1.41 2.73
C LEU A 56 -15.23 -0.07 2.86
N GLU A 57 -15.67 0.51 1.74
CA GLU A 57 -16.43 1.77 1.70
C GLU A 57 -17.78 1.69 2.41
N LYS A 58 -18.41 0.50 2.43
CA LYS A 58 -19.69 0.26 3.10
C LYS A 58 -19.53 -0.21 4.55
N SER A 59 -18.31 -0.51 4.97
CA SER A 59 -18.04 -1.08 6.28
C SER A 59 -18.30 -0.10 7.43
N PRO A 60 -18.63 -0.60 8.64
CA PRO A 60 -18.76 0.25 9.83
C PRO A 60 -17.50 1.05 10.19
N GLN A 61 -16.33 0.64 9.68
CA GLN A 61 -15.03 1.24 10.00
C GLN A 61 -14.59 2.30 8.96
N TRP A 62 -15.31 2.44 7.84
CA TRP A 62 -14.90 3.28 6.70
C TRP A 62 -14.53 4.72 7.09
N ALA A 63 -15.33 5.33 7.96
CA ALA A 63 -15.14 6.73 8.39
C ALA A 63 -13.75 7.03 8.97
N HIS A 64 -13.02 6.02 9.42
CA HIS A 64 -11.69 6.14 10.01
C HIS A 64 -10.67 5.22 9.33
N MET A 65 -10.80 5.02 8.03
CA MET A 65 -10.00 4.07 7.27
C MET A 65 -9.06 4.74 6.26
N LEU A 66 -7.86 4.19 6.14
CA LEU A 66 -6.93 4.42 5.03
C LEU A 66 -6.68 3.09 4.33
N VAL A 67 -6.98 3.02 3.03
CA VAL A 67 -6.67 1.88 2.18
C VAL A 67 -5.52 2.28 1.26
N VAL A 68 -4.47 1.46 1.28
CA VAL A 68 -3.31 1.59 0.38
C VAL A 68 -3.32 0.39 -0.55
N VAL A 69 -3.53 0.64 -1.83
CA VAL A 69 -3.41 -0.38 -2.88
C VAL A 69 -2.06 -0.19 -3.54
N THR A 70 -1.26 -1.24 -3.64
CA THR A 70 0.06 -1.20 -4.28
C THR A 70 0.48 -2.60 -4.72
N TYR A 71 1.62 -2.68 -5.40
CA TYR A 71 2.18 -3.90 -5.96
C TYR A 71 3.52 -4.21 -5.29
N ASP A 72 3.88 -5.49 -5.20
CA ASP A 72 5.14 -5.91 -4.61
C ASP A 72 6.33 -5.70 -5.54
N GLU A 73 6.11 -5.78 -6.86
CA GLU A 73 7.10 -5.56 -7.91
C GLU A 73 6.47 -5.10 -9.25
N ASN A 74 7.27 -4.90 -10.30
CA ASN A 74 6.85 -4.27 -11.55
C ASN A 74 6.49 -5.26 -12.69
N GLY A 75 6.42 -6.56 -12.42
CA GLY A 75 6.19 -7.66 -13.36
C GLY A 75 7.29 -7.84 -14.41
N GLY A 76 8.43 -7.16 -14.28
CA GLY A 76 9.42 -7.02 -15.35
C GLY A 76 8.99 -6.11 -16.51
N PHE A 77 7.86 -5.40 -16.39
CA PHE A 77 7.42 -4.42 -17.38
C PHE A 77 8.31 -3.18 -17.37
N TRP A 78 8.48 -2.55 -18.53
CA TRP A 78 9.34 -1.38 -18.68
C TRP A 78 8.73 -0.14 -18.00
N ASP A 79 9.57 0.60 -17.26
CA ASP A 79 9.29 1.93 -16.76
C ASP A 79 10.40 2.89 -17.20
N HIS A 80 10.03 4.11 -17.59
CA HIS A 80 10.98 5.09 -18.12
C HIS A 80 11.83 5.79 -17.04
N VAL A 81 11.39 5.75 -15.79
CA VAL A 81 12.06 6.44 -14.69
C VAL A 81 13.10 5.52 -14.09
N ALA A 82 14.35 5.96 -14.13
CA ALA A 82 15.43 5.24 -13.46
C ALA A 82 15.16 5.13 -11.95
N PRO A 83 15.28 3.94 -11.35
CA PRO A 83 15.13 3.78 -9.90
C PRO A 83 16.06 4.70 -9.09
N PRO A 84 15.58 5.31 -8.01
CA PRO A 84 16.40 6.06 -7.08
C PRO A 84 17.54 5.21 -6.51
N LYS A 85 18.73 5.79 -6.38
CA LYS A 85 19.88 5.08 -5.82
C LYS A 85 19.84 5.13 -4.29
N ALA A 86 19.74 3.98 -3.62
CA ALA A 86 19.96 3.93 -2.18
C ALA A 86 20.77 2.69 -1.77
N ASP A 87 20.13 1.67 -1.21
CA ASP A 87 20.79 0.45 -0.78
C ASP A 87 20.71 -0.64 -1.87
N ARG A 88 21.34 -1.78 -1.62
CA ARG A 88 21.30 -2.94 -2.53
C ARG A 88 19.87 -3.41 -2.84
N TRP A 89 18.91 -3.13 -1.97
CA TRP A 89 17.54 -3.61 -2.04
C TRP A 89 16.57 -2.59 -2.65
N GLY A 90 17.06 -1.42 -3.05
CA GLY A 90 16.27 -0.43 -3.76
C GLY A 90 16.38 0.98 -3.19
N PRO A 91 15.42 1.86 -3.49
CA PRO A 91 14.16 1.59 -4.21
C PRO A 91 14.32 0.97 -5.60
N GLY A 92 13.37 0.12 -5.99
CA GLY A 92 13.33 -0.54 -7.29
C GLY A 92 12.58 0.28 -8.35
N ASN A 93 12.14 -0.41 -9.41
CA ASN A 93 11.24 0.17 -10.41
C ASN A 93 9.95 0.70 -9.76
N ARG A 94 9.35 1.72 -10.39
CA ARG A 94 8.08 2.26 -9.92
C ARG A 94 6.98 1.21 -10.04
N VAL A 95 6.07 1.23 -9.07
CA VAL A 95 4.81 0.48 -9.10
C VAL A 95 3.65 1.43 -8.90
N PRO A 96 2.43 1.10 -9.37
CA PRO A 96 1.25 1.87 -9.04
C PRO A 96 0.99 1.89 -7.53
N ALA A 97 0.44 3.00 -7.05
CA ALA A 97 -0.06 3.11 -5.69
C ALA A 97 -1.31 3.98 -5.68
N PHE A 98 -2.37 3.50 -5.03
CA PHE A 98 -3.60 4.24 -4.81
C PHE A 98 -3.83 4.46 -3.32
N ILE A 99 -4.26 5.67 -2.98
CA ILE A 99 -4.67 6.05 -1.63
C ILE A 99 -6.17 6.28 -1.67
N ILE A 100 -6.91 5.43 -0.95
CA ILE A 100 -8.38 5.45 -0.91
C ILE A 100 -8.81 5.64 0.54
N SER A 101 -9.50 6.74 0.84
CA SER A 101 -9.88 7.11 2.21
C SER A 101 -10.89 8.26 2.20
N PRO A 102 -11.76 8.39 3.23
CA PRO A 102 -12.50 9.65 3.46
C PRO A 102 -11.60 10.88 3.59
N TYR A 103 -10.35 10.67 4.01
CA TYR A 103 -9.34 11.72 4.18
C TYR A 103 -8.48 11.93 2.92
N ALA A 104 -8.65 11.15 1.85
CA ALA A 104 -7.85 11.32 0.64
C ALA A 104 -8.12 12.67 -0.03
N LYS A 105 -7.08 13.31 -0.57
CA LYS A 105 -7.21 14.48 -1.43
C LYS A 105 -7.82 14.05 -2.77
N MET A 106 -8.98 14.60 -3.12
CA MET A 106 -9.72 14.21 -4.33
C MET A 106 -9.11 14.86 -5.58
N GLY A 107 -8.96 14.07 -6.65
CA GLY A 107 -8.48 14.56 -7.95
C GLY A 107 -7.01 14.97 -7.98
N VAL A 108 -6.20 14.47 -7.04
CA VAL A 108 -4.78 14.80 -6.91
C VAL A 108 -3.90 13.60 -7.28
N VAL A 109 -2.84 13.86 -8.03
CA VAL A 109 -1.69 12.96 -8.15
C VAL A 109 -0.60 13.48 -7.22
N ASP A 110 -0.27 12.71 -6.19
CA ASP A 110 0.82 13.03 -5.29
C ASP A 110 2.17 12.65 -5.90
N HIS A 111 3.06 13.63 -6.05
CA HIS A 111 4.40 13.45 -6.62
C HIS A 111 5.49 13.29 -5.55
N THR A 112 5.11 13.21 -4.28
CA THR A 112 6.04 12.86 -3.20
C THR A 112 6.68 11.50 -3.50
N GLN A 113 7.97 11.37 -3.23
CA GLN A 113 8.67 10.12 -3.45
C GLN A 113 8.34 9.11 -2.35
N TYR A 114 7.90 7.92 -2.76
CA TYR A 114 7.54 6.83 -1.87
C TYR A 114 8.25 5.54 -2.25
N ASP A 115 8.42 4.65 -1.28
CA ASP A 115 8.78 3.26 -1.48
C ASP A 115 7.91 2.36 -0.58
N THR A 116 8.11 1.04 -0.63
CA THR A 116 7.33 0.10 0.21
C THR A 116 7.52 0.35 1.71
N THR A 117 8.60 1.01 2.14
CA THR A 117 8.79 1.39 3.54
C THR A 117 7.92 2.58 3.97
N SER A 118 7.39 3.37 3.04
CA SER A 118 6.45 4.47 3.32
C SER A 118 5.19 4.02 4.05
N ILE A 119 4.70 2.80 3.78
CA ILE A 119 3.58 2.19 4.53
C ILE A 119 3.97 1.98 6.00
N LEU A 120 5.18 1.47 6.24
CA LEU A 120 5.69 1.25 7.59
C LEU A 120 5.98 2.58 8.30
N ARG A 121 6.43 3.62 7.59
CA ARG A 121 6.57 4.98 8.14
C ARG A 121 5.22 5.52 8.60
N PHE A 122 4.19 5.42 7.76
CA PHE A 122 2.84 5.84 8.11
C PHE A 122 2.35 5.14 9.38
N ILE A 123 2.46 3.81 9.44
CA ILE A 123 2.04 3.01 10.61
C ILE A 123 2.84 3.41 11.86
N THR A 124 4.16 3.53 11.73
CA THR A 124 5.05 3.92 12.84
C THR A 124 4.64 5.27 13.41
N ASN A 125 4.44 6.27 12.55
CA ASN A 125 4.03 7.62 12.95
C ASN A 125 2.60 7.62 13.55
N ARG A 126 1.66 6.90 12.93
CA ARG A 126 0.25 6.87 13.36
C ARG A 126 0.06 6.31 14.77
N TYR A 127 0.90 5.35 15.17
CA TYR A 127 0.82 4.65 16.45
C TYR A 127 1.95 5.00 17.42
N ASP A 128 2.74 6.04 17.14
CA ASP A 128 3.88 6.49 17.96
C ASP A 128 4.85 5.34 18.31
N LEU A 129 5.19 4.53 17.30
CA LEU A 129 6.06 3.36 17.47
C LEU A 129 7.53 3.74 17.30
N PRO A 130 8.47 2.98 17.90
CA PRO A 130 9.88 3.11 17.59
C PRO A 130 10.17 2.88 16.11
N VAL A 131 10.98 3.76 15.51
CA VAL A 131 11.36 3.65 14.09
C VAL A 131 12.12 2.36 13.84
N LEU A 132 11.67 1.59 12.85
CA LEU A 132 12.29 0.34 12.46
C LEU A 132 13.69 0.55 11.89
N GLN A 133 14.64 -0.33 12.25
CA GLN A 133 16.03 -0.21 11.77
C GLN A 133 16.15 -0.27 10.24
N GLY A 134 15.26 -0.98 9.56
CA GLY A 134 15.19 -1.00 8.09
C GLY A 134 14.90 0.38 7.49
N ILE A 135 13.99 1.15 8.11
CA ILE A 135 13.69 2.53 7.72
C ILE A 135 14.93 3.42 7.92
N VAL A 136 15.59 3.31 9.08
CA VAL A 136 16.82 4.07 9.38
C VAL A 136 17.94 3.75 8.38
N ALA A 137 18.10 2.48 8.01
CA ALA A 137 19.08 2.04 7.03
C ALA A 137 18.77 2.61 5.63
N ARG A 138 17.50 2.55 5.19
CA ARG A 138 17.04 3.14 3.93
C ARG A 138 17.28 4.65 3.88
N ASP A 139 16.96 5.38 4.94
CA ASP A 139 17.20 6.83 5.02
C ASP A 139 18.68 7.21 4.97
N ARG A 140 19.53 6.39 5.57
CA ARG A 140 20.98 6.59 5.47
C ARG A 140 21.47 6.34 4.05
N ALA A 141 20.98 5.28 3.41
CA ALA A 141 21.40 4.92 2.06
C ALA A 141 20.96 5.95 1.02
N LEU A 142 19.74 6.49 1.13
CA LEU A 142 19.26 7.60 0.29
C LEU A 142 20.14 8.84 0.45
N ARG A 143 20.39 9.24 1.71
CA ARG A 143 21.26 10.40 2.00
C ARG A 143 22.69 10.22 1.48
N ASN A 144 23.26 9.04 1.60
CA ASN A 144 24.61 8.75 1.08
C ASN A 144 24.70 8.79 -0.45
N ASN A 145 23.57 8.78 -1.16
CA ASN A 145 23.47 8.87 -2.62
C ASN A 145 22.78 10.17 -3.08
N ASP A 146 22.76 11.19 -2.22
CA ASP A 146 22.17 12.51 -2.48
C ASP A 146 20.70 12.45 -2.95
N GLN A 147 19.95 11.44 -2.49
CA GLN A 147 18.52 11.31 -2.76
C GLN A 147 17.68 11.99 -1.67
N PRO A 148 16.50 12.53 -2.01
CA PRO A 148 15.56 13.02 -1.01
C PRO A 148 15.02 11.87 -0.14
N PRO A 149 14.51 12.17 1.07
CA PRO A 149 13.87 11.17 1.92
C PRO A 149 12.55 10.69 1.31
N MET A 150 12.15 9.47 1.68
CA MET A 150 10.83 8.94 1.34
C MET A 150 9.75 9.58 2.22
N GLY A 151 8.59 9.88 1.64
CA GLY A 151 7.42 10.30 2.38
C GLY A 151 6.76 9.16 3.15
N ASP A 152 5.75 9.50 3.95
CA ASP A 152 4.99 8.59 4.81
C ASP A 152 3.49 8.53 4.45
N LEU A 153 3.13 8.81 3.20
CA LEU A 153 1.76 8.84 2.66
C LEU A 153 0.85 9.96 3.20
N THR A 154 1.28 10.73 4.20
CA THR A 154 0.45 11.82 4.77
C THR A 154 0.19 12.94 3.77
N ALA A 155 1.08 13.16 2.81
CA ALA A 155 0.90 14.19 1.78
C ALA A 155 -0.29 13.92 0.86
N ALA A 156 -0.75 12.66 0.75
CA ALA A 156 -1.95 12.27 0.02
C ALA A 156 -3.26 12.55 0.78
N LEU A 157 -3.19 12.93 2.06
CA LEU A 157 -4.34 13.08 2.96
C LEU A 157 -4.61 14.54 3.33
N ASP A 158 -5.88 14.86 3.51
CA ASP A 158 -6.38 16.06 4.16
C ASP A 158 -6.92 15.69 5.54
N LEU A 159 -6.06 15.85 6.55
CA LEU A 159 -6.35 15.53 7.94
C LEU A 159 -7.01 16.70 8.70
N THR A 160 -7.39 17.77 8.00
CA THR A 160 -8.11 18.90 8.60
C THR A 160 -9.63 18.73 8.56
N LYS A 161 -10.11 17.70 7.85
CA LYS A 161 -11.52 17.30 7.75
C LYS A 161 -12.02 16.58 9.00
#